data_AF-A0A1H9BBP5-F1
#
_entry.id   AF-A0A1H9BBP5-F1
#
_cell.length_a   1.000
_cell.length_b   1.000
_cell.length_c   1.000
_cell.angle_alpha   90.00
_cell.angle_beta   90.00
_cell.angle_gamma   90.00
#
_symmetry.space_group_name_H-M   'P 1'
#
loop_
_entity.id
_entity.type
_entity.pdbx_description
1 polymer ?
#
loop_
_entity_poly.entity_id
_entity_poly.type
_entity_poly.pdbx_seq_one_letter_code
_entity_poly.pdbx_strand_id
1 'polypeptide(L)'
;MRFAFYGRMSTSTFQDVQTSRAWQRAVSDELIDGVGSVVAEFLDVGVSRRWSWQDRPEAAALLAAAADPGRDFDAVVVGEYERAFHGDQFREVVSGLNALGVAGGGWSGVTG
;
A
#
# COMPACT_ATOMS: atom_id res chain seq x y z
N MET A 1 -11.23 9.75 -7.56
CA MET A 1 -10.34 8.64 -7.95
C MET A 1 -10.51 7.49 -6.97
N ARG A 2 -10.41 6.23 -7.41
CA ARG A 2 -10.56 5.06 -6.53
C ARG A 2 -9.18 4.56 -6.12
N PHE A 3 -8.94 4.41 -4.83
CA PHE A 3 -7.63 3.99 -4.31
C PHE A 3 -7.68 2.57 -3.71
N ALA A 4 -6.63 1.79 -3.93
CA ALA A 4 -6.31 0.63 -3.11
C ALA A 4 -5.34 1.06 -2.00
N PHE A 5 -5.68 0.75 -0.75
CA PHE A 5 -4.79 0.95 0.38
C PHE A 5 -3.90 -0.28 0.56
N TYR A 6 -2.61 -0.06 0.79
CA TYR A 6 -1.70 -1.07 1.30
C TYR A 6 -1.06 -0.64 2.62
N GLY A 7 -1.16 -1.52 3.61
CA GLY A 7 -0.51 -1.39 4.91
C GLY A 7 0.38 -2.58 5.24
N ARG A 8 1.32 -2.40 6.17
CA ARG A 8 2.13 -3.50 6.71
C ARG A 8 2.42 -3.33 8.20
N MET A 9 2.39 -4.43 8.94
CA MET A 9 2.78 -4.49 10.36
C MET A 9 3.67 -5.70 10.64
N SER A 10 4.72 -5.51 11.42
CA SER A 10 5.46 -6.63 12.01
C SER A 10 4.77 -7.08 13.30
N THR A 11 4.68 -8.38 13.54
CA THR A 11 4.10 -9.01 14.75
C THR A 11 4.88 -8.71 16.05
N SER A 12 5.93 -7.90 15.99
CA SER A 12 6.90 -7.70 17.06
C SER A 12 6.45 -6.79 18.20
N THR A 13 5.24 -6.22 18.15
CA THR A 13 4.68 -5.46 19.27
C THR A 13 3.25 -5.88 19.53
N PHE A 14 2.97 -6.25 20.78
CA PHE A 14 1.64 -6.52 21.37
C PHE A 14 0.72 -5.28 21.36
N GLN A 15 0.95 -4.31 20.47
CA GLN A 15 0.04 -3.19 20.26
C GLN A 15 -0.99 -3.58 19.21
N ASP A 16 -2.24 -3.34 19.57
CA ASP A 16 -3.46 -3.71 18.89
C ASP A 16 -3.37 -3.53 17.35
N VAL A 17 -3.39 -4.66 16.63
CA VAL A 17 -3.37 -4.72 15.16
C VAL A 17 -4.47 -3.86 14.56
N GLN A 18 -5.64 -3.78 15.20
CA GLN A 18 -6.75 -2.95 14.74
C GLN A 18 -6.44 -1.47 14.93
N THR A 19 -5.76 -1.08 16.01
CA THR A 19 -5.35 0.30 16.24
C THR A 19 -4.29 0.75 15.24
N SER A 20 -3.26 -0.06 15.00
CA SER A 20 -2.25 0.30 13.98
C SER A 20 -2.86 0.30 12.58
N ARG A 21 -3.83 -0.59 12.30
CA ARG A 21 -4.55 -0.63 11.02
C ARG A 21 -5.37 0.62 10.81
N ALA A 22 -6.19 0.95 11.80
CA ALA A 22 -7.01 2.15 11.78
C ALA A 22 -6.16 3.41 11.61
N TRP A 23 -5.00 3.47 12.28
CA TRP A 23 -4.08 4.60 12.13
C TRP A 23 -3.46 4.69 10.73
N GLN A 24 -2.92 3.59 10.18
CA GLN A 24 -2.37 3.60 8.81
C GLN A 24 -3.44 3.96 7.79
N ARG A 25 -4.66 3.44 7.98
CA ARG A 25 -5.81 3.76 7.14
C ARG A 25 -6.20 5.24 7.23
N ALA A 26 -6.28 5.79 8.43
CA ALA A 26 -6.61 7.20 8.64
C ALA A 26 -5.56 8.14 8.00
N VAL A 27 -4.27 7.82 8.13
CA VAL A 27 -3.19 8.56 7.47
C VAL A 27 -3.34 8.51 5.95
N SER A 28 -3.68 7.35 5.38
CA SER A 28 -3.93 7.23 3.95
C SER A 28 -5.18 7.98 3.50
N ASP A 29 -6.27 7.93 4.27
CA ASP A 29 -7.49 8.66 3.97
C ASP A 29 -7.24 10.19 4.00
N GLU A 30 -6.42 10.69 4.94
CA GLU A 30 -5.98 12.09 4.97
C GLU A 30 -5.12 12.46 3.74
N LEU A 31 -4.22 11.59 3.31
CA LEU A 31 -3.35 11.81 2.13
C LEU A 31 -4.11 11.93 0.82
N ILE A 32 -5.23 11.21 0.69
CA ILE A 32 -6.06 11.23 -0.52
C ILE A 32 -7.28 12.14 -0.37
N ASP A 33 -7.39 12.87 0.74
CA ASP A 33 -8.51 13.78 0.97
C ASP A 33 -8.60 14.80 -0.17
N GLY A 34 -9.83 15.02 -0.65
CA GLY A 34 -10.09 15.84 -1.85
C GLY A 34 -9.66 15.23 -3.20
N VAL A 35 -8.95 14.10 -3.23
CA VAL A 35 -8.54 13.39 -4.48
C VAL A 35 -9.42 12.16 -4.75
N GLY A 36 -9.81 11.44 -3.69
CA GLY A 36 -10.62 10.24 -3.83
C GLY A 36 -10.85 9.48 -2.53
N SER A 37 -11.13 8.19 -2.67
CA SER A 37 -11.46 7.32 -1.54
C SER A 37 -10.87 5.92 -1.71
N VAL A 38 -10.50 5.30 -0.60
CA VAL A 38 -10.07 3.90 -0.58
C VAL A 38 -11.27 2.98 -0.81
N VAL A 39 -11.18 2.09 -1.81
CA VAL A 39 -12.21 1.11 -2.19
C VAL A 39 -11.76 -0.34 -1.97
N ALA A 40 -10.46 -0.58 -1.82
CA ALA A 40 -9.87 -1.88 -1.55
C ALA A 40 -8.77 -1.75 -0.50
N GLU A 41 -8.59 -2.76 0.34
CA GLU A 41 -7.63 -2.74 1.45
C GLU A 41 -6.82 -4.03 1.49
N PHE A 42 -5.50 -3.89 1.54
CA PHE A 42 -4.53 -4.99 1.58
C PHE A 42 -3.59 -4.78 2.78
N LEU A 43 -3.50 -5.75 3.69
CA LEU A 43 -2.76 -5.57 4.96
C LEU A 43 -1.89 -6.78 5.34
N ASP A 44 -0.58 -6.64 5.13
CA ASP A 44 0.36 -7.68 5.55
C ASP A 44 0.68 -7.58 7.05
N VAL A 45 0.30 -8.60 7.82
CA VAL A 45 0.57 -8.71 9.26
C VAL A 45 1.58 -9.83 9.52
N GLY A 46 2.66 -9.51 10.26
CA GLY A 46 3.71 -10.49 10.59
C GLY A 46 4.70 -10.75 9.47
N VAL A 47 4.59 -10.03 8.35
CA VAL A 47 5.48 -10.18 7.19
C VAL A 47 6.61 -9.18 7.26
N SER A 48 7.84 -9.62 6.95
CA SER A 48 9.03 -8.76 6.95
C SER A 48 9.01 -7.77 5.78
N ARG A 49 9.33 -6.50 6.04
CA ARG A 49 9.54 -5.50 4.96
C ARG A 49 10.71 -5.82 4.04
N ARG A 50 11.58 -6.77 4.39
CA ARG A 50 12.71 -7.17 3.54
C ARG A 50 12.29 -8.08 2.39
N TRP A 51 11.15 -8.76 2.53
CA TRP A 51 10.63 -9.61 1.46
C TRP A 51 10.17 -8.74 0.30
N SER A 52 10.30 -9.22 -0.93
CA SER A 52 9.76 -8.52 -2.09
C SER A 52 8.23 -8.40 -1.96
N TRP A 53 7.59 -7.44 -2.61
CA TRP A 53 6.12 -7.35 -2.58
C TRP A 53 5.44 -8.61 -3.17
N GLN A 54 6.11 -9.32 -4.07
CA GLN A 54 5.59 -10.58 -4.64
C GLN A 54 5.59 -11.73 -3.62
N ASP A 55 6.49 -11.67 -2.62
CA ASP A 55 6.60 -12.69 -1.57
C ASP A 55 5.70 -12.39 -0.36
N ARG A 56 4.97 -11.27 -0.35
CA ARG A 56 4.04 -10.94 0.73
C ARG A 56 2.61 -11.20 0.26
N PRO A 57 1.78 -11.94 1.02
CA PRO A 57 0.45 -12.33 0.56
C PRO A 57 -0.42 -11.16 0.09
N GLU A 58 -0.52 -10.09 0.89
CA GLU A 58 -1.42 -8.99 0.59
C GLU A 58 -0.83 -8.01 -0.44
N ALA A 59 0.48 -7.77 -0.39
CA ALA A 59 1.13 -6.99 -1.45
C ALA A 59 1.05 -7.69 -2.82
N ALA A 60 1.23 -9.02 -2.86
CA ALA A 60 1.09 -9.81 -4.09
C ALA A 60 -0.34 -9.80 -4.60
N ALA A 61 -1.33 -9.91 -3.70
CA ALA A 61 -2.75 -9.79 -4.05
C ALA A 61 -3.08 -8.42 -4.64
N LEU A 62 -2.51 -7.34 -4.09
CA LEU A 62 -2.66 -6.00 -4.65
C LEU A 62 -2.07 -5.90 -6.05
N LEU A 63 -0.84 -6.42 -6.26
CA LEU A 63 -0.20 -6.41 -7.58
C LEU A 63 -1.00 -7.21 -8.61
N ALA A 64 -1.56 -8.36 -8.21
CA ALA A 64 -2.43 -9.16 -9.06
C ALA A 64 -3.73 -8.41 -9.40
N ALA A 65 -4.36 -7.76 -8.42
CA ALA A 65 -5.55 -6.94 -8.65
C ALA A 65 -5.25 -5.72 -9.53
N ALA A 66 -4.07 -5.12 -9.42
CA ALA A 66 -3.64 -4.03 -10.29
C ALA A 66 -3.43 -4.48 -11.74
N ALA A 67 -3.04 -5.75 -11.95
CA ALA A 67 -2.88 -6.34 -13.27
C ALA A 67 -4.21 -6.70 -13.95
N ASP A 68 -5.32 -6.73 -13.21
CA ASP A 68 -6.64 -6.97 -13.76
C ASP A 68 -7.14 -5.74 -14.56
N PRO A 69 -7.45 -5.88 -15.87
CA PRO A 69 -8.07 -4.80 -16.64
C PRO A 69 -9.43 -4.36 -16.10
N GLY A 70 -10.14 -5.23 -15.39
CA GLY A 70 -11.43 -4.97 -14.74
C GLY A 70 -11.33 -4.43 -13.31
N ARG A 71 -10.13 -4.06 -12.85
CA ARG A 71 -9.88 -3.63 -11.47
C ARG A 71 -10.78 -2.49 -10.99
N ASP A 72 -11.06 -2.53 -9.70
CA ASP A 72 -11.94 -1.56 -9.04
C ASP A 72 -11.23 -0.29 -8.56
N PHE A 73 -9.93 -0.14 -8.80
CA PHE A 73 -9.15 1.02 -8.37
C PHE A 73 -8.23 1.57 -9.46
N ASP A 74 -7.94 2.86 -9.36
CA ASP A 74 -7.17 3.62 -10.34
C ASP A 74 -5.76 3.96 -9.81
N ALA A 75 -5.57 3.92 -8.49
CA ALA A 75 -4.32 4.29 -7.82
C ALA A 75 -4.08 3.49 -6.53
N VAL A 76 -2.84 3.47 -6.06
CA VAL A 76 -2.44 2.81 -4.79
C VAL A 76 -1.95 3.85 -3.80
N VAL A 77 -2.43 3.78 -2.56
CA VAL A 77 -1.96 4.58 -1.42
C VAL A 77 -1.34 3.67 -0.37
N VAL A 78 -0.26 4.11 0.26
CA VAL A 78 0.47 3.35 1.28
C VAL A 78 0.48 4.12 2.60
N GLY A 79 0.03 3.47 3.68
CA GLY A 79 -0.08 4.11 5.00
C GLY A 79 1.26 4.53 5.61
N GLU A 80 2.27 3.67 5.53
CA GLU A 80 3.63 3.97 6.02
C GLU A 80 4.69 3.52 5.01
N TYR A 81 5.33 4.50 4.36
CA TYR A 81 6.39 4.24 3.38
C TYR A 81 7.51 3.36 3.95
N GLU A 82 8.04 3.71 5.13
CA GLU A 82 9.16 2.98 5.74
C GLU A 82 8.82 1.54 6.13
N ARG A 83 7.52 1.25 6.35
CA ARG A 83 7.07 -0.11 6.62
C ARG A 83 6.82 -0.86 5.32
N ALA A 84 6.33 -0.20 4.28
CA ALA A 84 5.99 -0.85 3.02
C ALA A 84 7.21 -1.18 2.15
N PHE A 85 8.26 -0.37 2.20
CA PHE A 85 9.41 -0.49 1.31
C PHE A 85 10.73 -0.70 2.05
N HIS A 86 11.64 -1.43 1.40
CA HIS A 86 13.01 -1.59 1.84
C HIS A 86 13.97 -1.53 0.64
N GLY A 87 14.95 -0.62 0.67
CA GLY A 87 15.90 -0.44 -0.43
C GLY A 87 15.22 0.02 -1.73
N ASP A 88 15.58 -0.59 -2.86
CA ASP A 88 15.07 -0.21 -4.19
C ASP A 88 13.67 -0.74 -4.53
N GLN A 89 13.02 -1.49 -3.63
CA GLN A 89 11.69 -2.05 -3.83
C GLN A 89 10.66 -1.00 -4.27
N PHE A 90 10.78 0.24 -3.78
CA PHE A 90 9.89 1.32 -4.17
C PHE A 90 9.87 1.55 -5.68
N ARG A 91 11.05 1.66 -6.30
CA ARG A 91 11.14 1.94 -7.74
C ARG A 91 10.56 0.82 -8.58
N GLU A 92 10.83 -0.43 -8.19
CA GLU A 92 10.32 -1.61 -8.88
C GLU A 92 8.79 -1.67 -8.84
N VAL A 93 8.20 -1.50 -7.65
CA VAL A 93 6.75 -1.53 -7.45
C VAL A 93 6.06 -0.39 -8.20
N VAL A 94 6.57 0.84 -8.06
CA VAL A 94 5.97 2.01 -8.73
C VAL A 94 6.08 1.89 -10.24
N SER A 95 7.22 1.41 -10.76
CA SER A 95 7.37 1.18 -12.20
C SER A 95 6.40 0.11 -12.70
N GLY A 96 6.19 -0.96 -11.94
CA GLY A 96 5.22 -2.01 -12.28
C GLY A 96 3.79 -1.49 -12.30
N LEU A 97 3.38 -0.74 -11.28
CA LEU A 97 2.03 -0.14 -11.22
C LEU A 97 1.80 0.87 -12.35
N ASN A 98 2.77 1.73 -12.65
CA ASN A 98 2.67 2.69 -13.74
C ASN A 98 2.55 2.01 -15.11
N ALA A 99 3.25 0.89 -15.33
CA ALA A 99 3.12 0.11 -16.57
C ALA A 99 1.72 -0.49 -16.76
N LEU A 100 0.98 -0.69 -15.66
CA LEU A 100 -0.41 -1.15 -15.64
C LEU A 100 -1.43 0.01 -15.69
N GLY A 101 -0.96 1.25 -15.76
CA GLY A 101 -1.81 2.45 -15.72
C GLY A 101 -2.42 2.70 -14.34
N VAL A 102 -1.79 2.20 -13.27
CA VAL A 102 -2.17 2.48 -11.88
C VAL A 102 -1.24 3.56 -11.35
N ALA A 103 -1.80 4.70 -10.95
CA ALA A 103 -1.00 5.80 -10.42
C ALA A 103 -0.56 5.52 -8.97
N GLY A 104 0.66 5.94 -8.63
CA GLY A 104 1.09 6.04 -7.23
C GLY A 104 0.41 7.23 -6.55
N GLY A 105 -0.53 6.97 -5.66
CA GLY A 105 -1.23 7.97 -4.87
C GLY A 105 -0.48 8.32 -3.60
N GLY A 106 -0.05 9.58 -3.46
CA GLY A 106 0.37 10.20 -2.19
C GLY A 106 1.16 9.29 -1.24
N TRP A 107 2.47 9.21 -1.42
CA TRP A 107 3.33 8.46 -0.50
C TRP A 107 3.55 9.28 0.78
N SER A 108 3.02 8.82 1.92
CA SER A 108 3.36 9.39 3.22
C SER A 108 4.87 9.26 3.46
N GLY A 109 5.62 10.36 3.32
CA GLY A 109 7.07 10.40 3.57
C GLY A 109 7.99 10.57 2.36
N VAL A 110 7.47 10.79 1.15
CA VAL A 110 8.29 11.15 -0.04
C VAL A 110 8.09 12.62 -0.42
N THR A 111 8.22 13.50 0.57
CA THR A 111 8.48 14.93 0.35
C THR A 111 9.95 15.19 0.67
N GLY A 112 10.78 15.03 -0.35
CA GLY A 112 12.19 15.42 -0.39
C GLY A 112 12.56 15.83 -1.80
#